data_AF-A0A444Y5K9-F1
#
_entry.id   AF-A0A444Y5K9-F1
#
_cell.length_a   1.000
_cell.length_b   1.000
_cell.length_c   1.000
_cell.angle_alpha   90.00
_cell.angle_beta   90.00
_cell.angle_gamma   90.00
#
_symmetry.space_group_name_H-M   'P 1'
#
loop_
_entity.id
_entity.type
_entity.pdbx_description
1 polymer ?
#
loop_
_entity_poly.entity_id
_entity_poly.type
_entity_poly.pdbx_seq_one_letter_code
_entity_poly.pdbx_strand_id
1 'polypeptide(L)'
;MSACLSNNGEHGDVSQLADIEDDSNAKLEVCVSTYVSGKPFEGSIDIILKLLKNVIREPENAKFRKIRLGNPKIKKAVVDITSGTELICFLGFELKDENDETWTIMELLLEEQIRLIKKATLLLESQPVLQVSPKSENLAAASADNIDAKPESKPINRQEASLYFEIIVRSCVNQ
;
A
#
# COMPACT_ATOMS: atom_id res chain seq x y z
N MET A 1 -2.47 -66.78 14.97
CA MET A 1 -2.96 -66.02 16.14
C MET A 1 -1.76 -65.33 16.76
N SER A 2 -1.70 -64.00 16.66
CA SER A 2 -1.08 -63.13 17.68
C SER A 2 -1.35 -61.70 17.27
N ALA A 3 -2.23 -61.07 18.03
CA ALA A 3 -2.48 -59.64 18.02
C ALA A 3 -1.42 -58.96 18.89
N CYS A 4 -0.87 -57.84 18.43
CA CYS A 4 -0.30 -56.81 19.30
C CYS A 4 -0.72 -55.44 18.75
N LEU A 5 -1.72 -54.87 19.41
CA LEU A 5 -2.08 -53.46 19.38
C LEU A 5 -0.97 -52.67 20.08
N SER A 6 -0.53 -51.57 19.47
CA SER A 6 0.05 -50.44 20.21
C SER A 6 -0.39 -49.14 19.54
N ASN A 7 -1.23 -48.42 20.29
CA ASN A 7 -1.61 -47.03 20.06
C ASN A 7 -0.37 -46.14 19.96
N ASN A 8 -0.50 -44.99 19.29
CA ASN A 8 0.06 -43.73 19.77
C ASN A 8 -0.53 -42.53 19.02
N GLY A 9 -1.10 -41.60 19.79
CA GLY A 9 -1.05 -40.16 19.53
C GLY A 9 -2.11 -39.59 18.60
N GLU A 10 -3.31 -39.33 19.13
CA GLU A 10 -4.09 -38.19 18.66
C GLU A 10 -3.34 -36.92 19.07
N HIS A 11 -2.48 -36.42 18.17
CA HIS A 11 -1.91 -35.09 18.28
C HIS A 11 -2.96 -34.12 17.74
N GLY A 12 -3.53 -33.30 18.62
CA GLY A 12 -4.43 -32.22 18.24
C GLY A 12 -3.74 -31.32 17.21
N ASP A 13 -4.33 -31.30 16.02
CA ASP A 13 -3.92 -30.44 14.91
C ASP A 13 -4.15 -28.97 15.28
N VAL A 14 -3.05 -28.30 15.62
CA VAL A 14 -2.94 -26.83 15.73
C VAL A 14 -1.68 -26.44 14.97
N SER A 15 -1.69 -26.56 13.64
CA SER A 15 -0.53 -26.15 12.82
C SER A 15 -0.85 -25.35 11.55
N GLN A 16 -2.12 -25.09 11.20
CA GLN A 16 -2.44 -24.39 9.94
C GLN A 16 -2.21 -22.86 9.94
N LEU A 17 -1.74 -22.25 11.03
CA LEU A 17 -1.56 -20.79 11.13
C LEU A 17 -0.18 -20.28 10.67
N ALA A 18 0.86 -21.13 10.67
CA ALA A 18 2.22 -20.69 10.36
C ALA A 18 2.48 -20.54 8.84
N ASP A 19 1.82 -21.35 8.01
CA ASP A 19 2.13 -21.43 6.58
C ASP A 19 1.57 -20.25 5.78
N ILE A 20 0.49 -19.61 6.23
CA ILE A 20 -0.17 -18.48 5.54
C ILE A 20 0.55 -17.15 5.84
N GLU A 21 1.01 -16.96 7.08
CA GLU A 21 1.74 -15.76 7.48
C GLU A 21 3.09 -15.65 6.73
N ASP A 22 3.77 -16.77 6.49
CA ASP A 22 5.05 -16.78 5.76
C ASP A 22 4.88 -16.40 4.27
N ASP A 23 3.81 -16.88 3.64
CA ASP A 23 3.50 -16.57 2.23
C ASP A 23 3.15 -15.08 2.03
N SER A 24 2.30 -14.51 2.88
CA SER A 24 1.94 -13.08 2.82
C SER A 24 3.15 -12.18 3.04
N ASN A 25 4.04 -12.60 3.95
CA ASN A 25 5.30 -11.92 4.24
C ASN A 25 6.27 -11.93 3.06
N ALA A 26 6.43 -13.07 2.39
CA ALA A 26 7.28 -13.22 1.22
C ALA A 26 6.74 -12.40 0.04
N LYS A 27 5.42 -12.43 -0.19
CA LYS A 27 4.74 -11.61 -1.21
C LYS A 27 4.91 -10.12 -0.97
N LEU A 28 4.81 -9.67 0.29
CA LEU A 28 5.06 -8.27 0.64
C LEU A 28 6.49 -7.85 0.30
N GLU A 29 7.48 -8.68 0.62
CA GLU A 29 8.89 -8.42 0.29
C GLU A 29 9.11 -8.32 -1.22
N VAL A 30 8.45 -9.16 -2.01
CA VAL A 30 8.45 -9.06 -3.47
C VAL A 30 7.83 -7.75 -3.94
N CYS A 31 6.69 -7.33 -3.39
CA CYS A 31 6.04 -6.06 -3.73
C CYS A 31 6.95 -4.86 -3.44
N VAL A 32 7.53 -4.81 -2.23
CA VAL A 32 8.46 -3.73 -1.84
C VAL A 32 9.71 -3.74 -2.71
N SER A 33 10.29 -4.91 -2.96
CA SER A 33 11.50 -5.04 -3.80
C SER A 33 11.24 -4.62 -5.23
N THR A 34 10.07 -4.97 -5.78
CA THR A 34 9.65 -4.58 -7.13
C THR A 34 9.39 -3.07 -7.22
N TYR A 35 8.79 -2.49 -6.18
CA TYR A 35 8.59 -1.04 -6.09
C TYR A 35 9.93 -0.28 -6.09
N VAL A 36 10.86 -0.67 -5.21
CA VAL A 36 12.19 -0.04 -5.11
C VAL A 36 12.99 -0.25 -6.40
N SER A 37 12.95 -1.45 -6.97
CA SER A 37 13.62 -1.76 -8.25
C SER A 37 13.00 -1.02 -9.44
N GLY A 38 11.74 -0.61 -9.32
CA GLY A 38 11.04 0.26 -10.27
C GLY A 38 11.60 1.67 -10.37
N LYS A 39 12.65 2.00 -9.60
CA LYS A 39 13.33 3.30 -9.55
C LYS A 39 12.34 4.44 -9.31
N PRO A 40 11.66 4.42 -8.16
CA PRO A 40 10.73 5.48 -7.81
C PRO A 40 11.47 6.82 -7.80
N PHE A 41 10.77 7.91 -8.14
CA PHE A 41 11.41 9.23 -8.14
C PHE A 41 11.82 9.66 -6.73
N GLU A 42 12.72 10.64 -6.64
CA GLU A 42 13.24 11.15 -5.37
C GLU A 42 12.11 11.59 -4.41
N GLY A 43 12.12 11.05 -3.19
CA GLY A 43 11.07 11.31 -2.19
C GLY A 43 9.76 10.51 -2.35
N SER A 44 9.63 9.59 -3.31
CA SER A 44 8.44 8.72 -3.39
C SER A 44 8.32 7.80 -2.18
N ILE A 45 9.46 7.24 -1.74
CA ILE A 45 9.51 6.37 -0.54
C ILE A 45 9.01 7.16 0.67
N ASP A 46 9.46 8.42 0.84
CA ASP A 46 8.98 9.29 1.92
C ASP A 46 7.47 9.56 1.85
N ILE A 47 6.91 9.70 0.65
CA ILE A 47 5.47 9.88 0.47
C ILE A 47 4.72 8.63 0.92
N ILE A 48 5.14 7.44 0.47
CA ILE A 48 4.53 6.18 0.91
C ILE A 48 4.67 6.00 2.42
N LEU A 49 5.87 6.20 2.97
CA LEU A 49 6.10 6.12 4.41
C LEU A 49 5.20 7.07 5.20
N LYS A 50 4.99 8.30 4.72
CA LYS A 50 4.06 9.24 5.36
C LYS A 50 2.61 8.74 5.34
N LEU A 51 2.16 8.19 4.21
CA LEU A 51 0.81 7.63 4.08
C LEU A 51 0.62 6.45 5.04
N LEU A 52 1.54 5.49 5.04
CA LEU A 52 1.48 4.30 5.90
C LEU A 52 1.59 4.63 7.39
N LYS A 53 2.51 5.53 7.77
CA LYS A 53 2.68 5.96 9.16
C LYS A 53 1.45 6.69 9.70
N ASN A 54 0.77 7.48 8.87
CA ASN A 54 -0.48 8.13 9.29
C ASN A 54 -1.57 7.11 9.63
N VAL A 55 -1.70 6.04 8.84
CA VAL A 55 -2.63 4.94 9.13
C VAL A 55 -2.26 4.21 10.43
N ILE A 56 -0.98 3.89 10.64
CA ILE A 56 -0.53 3.23 11.88
C ILE A 56 -0.78 4.13 13.10
N ARG A 57 -0.52 5.43 12.97
CA ARG A 57 -0.64 6.39 14.07
C ARG A 57 -2.09 6.60 14.49
N GLU A 58 -3.00 6.70 13.52
CA GLU A 58 -4.40 7.00 13.75
C GLU A 58 -5.29 6.04 12.93
N PRO A 59 -5.33 4.75 13.35
CA PRO A 59 -5.97 3.67 12.59
C PRO A 59 -7.47 3.87 12.39
N GLU A 60 -8.15 4.50 13.35
CA GLU A 60 -9.60 4.75 13.32
C GLU A 60 -9.96 5.97 12.45
N ASN A 61 -9.00 6.84 12.15
CA ASN A 61 -9.22 8.05 11.37
C ASN A 61 -9.36 7.74 9.88
N ALA A 62 -10.61 7.72 9.40
CA ALA A 62 -10.95 7.39 8.01
C ALA A 62 -10.26 8.31 6.98
N LYS A 63 -9.87 9.53 7.36
CA LYS A 63 -9.12 10.45 6.49
C LYS A 63 -7.76 9.88 6.07
N PHE A 64 -7.09 9.10 6.92
CA PHE A 64 -5.80 8.49 6.58
C PHE A 64 -5.94 7.18 5.82
N ARG A 65 -7.11 6.55 5.89
CA ARG A 65 -7.46 5.35 5.11
C ARG A 65 -8.04 5.68 3.74
N LYS A 66 -8.16 6.96 3.37
CA LYS A 66 -8.66 7.43 2.08
C LYS A 66 -7.64 8.38 1.44
N ILE A 67 -7.06 7.97 0.31
CA ILE A 67 -5.96 8.68 -0.35
C ILE A 67 -6.39 9.09 -1.75
N ARG A 68 -6.26 10.38 -2.07
CA ARG A 68 -6.64 10.93 -3.37
C ARG A 68 -5.51 10.73 -4.39
N LEU A 69 -5.72 9.89 -5.41
CA LEU A 69 -4.73 9.63 -6.45
C LEU A 69 -4.58 10.80 -7.43
N GLY A 70 -5.56 11.71 -7.48
CA GLY A 70 -5.45 12.98 -8.22
C GLY A 70 -4.40 13.96 -7.65
N ASN A 71 -3.85 13.72 -6.45
CA ASN A 71 -2.77 14.55 -5.92
C ASN A 71 -1.47 14.28 -6.70
N PRO A 72 -0.83 15.30 -7.33
CA PRO A 72 0.34 15.08 -8.19
C PRO A 72 1.52 14.36 -7.53
N LYS A 73 1.74 14.55 -6.22
CA LYS A 73 2.82 13.88 -5.49
C LYS A 73 2.49 12.41 -5.26
N ILE A 74 1.24 12.12 -4.90
CA ILE A 74 0.77 10.75 -4.69
C ILE A 74 0.69 10.01 -6.02
N LYS A 75 0.15 10.66 -7.07
CA LYS A 75 0.08 10.10 -8.42
C LYS A 75 1.46 9.62 -8.88
N LYS A 76 2.48 10.48 -8.78
CA LYS A 76 3.84 10.10 -9.18
C LYS A 76 4.40 8.94 -8.36
N ALA A 77 4.05 8.85 -7.08
CA ALA A 77 4.64 7.88 -6.15
C ALA A 77 3.93 6.52 -6.18
N VAL A 78 2.65 6.51 -6.55
CA VAL A 78 1.78 5.34 -6.47
C VAL A 78 1.30 4.90 -7.84
N VAL A 79 0.83 5.83 -8.68
CA VAL A 79 0.15 5.52 -9.96
C VAL A 79 1.13 5.46 -11.12
N ASP A 80 2.06 6.41 -11.21
CA ASP A 80 3.03 6.47 -12.32
C ASP A 80 4.08 5.32 -12.24
N ILE A 81 4.07 4.55 -11.15
CA ILE A 81 4.89 3.36 -10.93
C ILE A 81 3.93 2.19 -10.77
N THR A 82 3.89 1.26 -11.73
CA THR A 82 2.95 0.12 -11.71
C THR A 82 2.98 -0.64 -10.39
N SER A 83 4.17 -0.94 -9.90
CA SER A 83 4.39 -1.64 -8.62
C SER A 83 4.04 -0.80 -7.38
N GLY A 84 3.88 0.51 -7.51
CA GLY A 84 3.43 1.38 -6.42
C GLY A 84 1.95 1.18 -6.10
N THR A 85 1.13 0.98 -7.14
CA THR A 85 -0.30 0.69 -6.96
C THR A 85 -0.49 -0.73 -6.43
N GLU A 86 0.26 -1.70 -6.96
CA GLU A 86 0.28 -3.08 -6.44
C GLU A 86 0.65 -3.13 -4.95
N LEU A 87 1.70 -2.41 -4.54
CA LEU A 87 2.11 -2.32 -3.15
C LEU A 87 1.01 -1.76 -2.25
N ILE A 88 0.37 -0.65 -2.65
CA ILE A 88 -0.70 -0.04 -1.85
C ILE A 88 -1.91 -0.97 -1.78
N CYS A 89 -2.27 -1.65 -2.87
CA CYS A 89 -3.39 -2.59 -2.86
C CYS A 89 -3.12 -3.84 -2.02
N PHE A 90 -1.88 -4.36 -2.07
CA PHE A 90 -1.46 -5.49 -1.23
C PHE A 90 -1.58 -5.18 0.27
N LEU A 91 -1.42 -3.92 0.66
CA LEU A 91 -1.60 -3.45 2.04
C LEU A 91 -3.07 -3.26 2.45
N GLY A 92 -4.03 -3.66 1.60
CA GLY A 92 -5.46 -3.61 1.91
C GLY A 92 -6.16 -2.32 1.48
N PHE A 93 -5.58 -1.54 0.58
CA PHE A 93 -6.29 -0.43 -0.05
C PHE A 93 -6.97 -0.87 -1.35
N GLU A 94 -8.17 -0.36 -1.60
CA GLU A 94 -8.92 -0.64 -2.82
C GLU A 94 -9.04 0.62 -3.67
N LEU A 95 -8.91 0.46 -4.99
CA LEU A 95 -9.13 1.54 -5.95
C LEU A 95 -10.63 1.79 -6.12
N LYS A 96 -11.05 3.05 -5.98
CA LYS A 96 -12.45 3.47 -6.16
C LYS A 96 -12.52 4.80 -6.92
N ASP A 97 -13.46 4.89 -7.85
CA ASP A 97 -13.78 6.14 -8.53
C ASP A 97 -15.00 6.79 -7.88
N GLU A 98 -14.84 8.03 -7.40
CA GLU A 98 -15.89 8.84 -6.80
C GLU A 98 -15.81 10.26 -7.36
N ASN A 99 -16.93 10.77 -7.90
CA ASN A 99 -17.04 12.16 -8.38
C ASN A 99 -15.96 12.55 -9.41
N ASP A 100 -15.70 11.69 -10.40
CA ASP A 100 -14.65 11.88 -11.42
C ASP A 100 -13.21 11.95 -10.86
N GLU A 101 -13.01 11.58 -9.58
CA GLU A 101 -11.71 11.42 -8.96
C GLU A 101 -11.45 9.96 -8.57
N THR A 102 -10.22 9.50 -8.76
CA THR A 102 -9.78 8.18 -8.32
C THR A 102 -9.16 8.26 -6.92
N TRP A 103 -9.56 7.34 -6.06
CA TRP A 103 -9.15 7.19 -4.67
C TRP A 103 -8.60 5.79 -4.42
N THR A 104 -7.72 5.66 -3.44
CA THR A 104 -7.50 4.39 -2.75
C THR A 104 -8.13 4.46 -1.36
N ILE A 105 -8.94 3.47 -1.00
CA ILE A 105 -9.73 3.45 0.22
C ILE A 105 -9.54 2.12 0.94
N MET A 106 -9.29 2.18 2.25
CA MET A 106 -9.24 1.02 3.12
C MET A 106 -10.43 1.08 4.08
N GLU A 107 -11.43 0.24 3.81
CA GLU A 107 -12.68 0.21 4.58
C GLU A 107 -12.44 -0.30 6.01
N LEU A 108 -11.72 -1.43 6.12
CA LEU A 108 -11.45 -2.10 7.37
C LEU A 108 -9.95 -2.22 7.60
N LEU A 109 -9.51 -1.79 8.76
CA LEU A 109 -8.13 -1.95 9.21
C LEU A 109 -8.07 -3.12 10.20
N LEU A 110 -7.89 -4.33 9.68
CA LEU A 110 -7.75 -5.56 10.47
C LEU A 110 -6.32 -5.68 11.04
N GLU A 111 -6.16 -6.54 12.05
CA GLU A 111 -4.84 -6.79 12.66
C GLU A 111 -3.78 -7.18 11.64
N GLU A 112 -4.16 -8.00 10.65
CA GLU A 112 -3.28 -8.41 9.56
C GLU A 112 -2.81 -7.21 8.72
N GLN A 113 -3.71 -6.29 8.36
CA GLN A 113 -3.33 -5.10 7.61
C GLN A 113 -2.39 -4.20 8.41
N ILE A 114 -2.62 -4.06 9.73
CA ILE A 114 -1.72 -3.32 10.60
C ILE A 114 -0.32 -3.98 10.62
N ARG A 115 -0.24 -5.31 10.68
CA ARG A 115 1.02 -6.05 10.62
C ARG A 115 1.74 -5.83 9.28
N LEU A 116 1.04 -5.97 8.16
CA LEU A 116 1.58 -5.76 6.82
C LEU A 116 2.09 -4.33 6.62
N ILE A 117 1.32 -3.32 7.02
CA ILE A 117 1.71 -1.89 6.91
C ILE A 117 2.95 -1.60 7.77
N LYS A 118 3.02 -2.16 8.99
CA LYS A 118 4.21 -2.04 9.85
C LYS A 118 5.44 -2.67 9.20
N LYS A 119 5.30 -3.89 8.66
CA LYS A 119 6.41 -4.58 7.99
C LYS A 119 6.87 -3.81 6.74
N ALA A 120 5.94 -3.36 5.90
CA ALA A 120 6.25 -2.56 4.72
C ALA A 120 7.00 -1.27 5.07
N THR A 121 6.58 -0.61 6.16
CA THR A 121 7.25 0.59 6.67
C THR A 121 8.71 0.30 7.03
N LEU A 122 8.97 -0.80 7.76
CA LEU A 122 10.34 -1.21 8.11
C LEU A 122 11.20 -1.55 6.87
N LEU A 123 10.64 -2.27 5.91
CA LEU A 123 11.35 -2.64 4.67
C LEU A 123 11.71 -1.43 3.81
N LEU A 124 10.81 -0.45 3.72
CA LEU A 124 11.02 0.80 2.98
C LEU A 124 12.03 1.72 3.69
N GLU A 125 12.03 1.78 5.02
CA GLU A 125 13.03 2.54 5.79
C GLU A 125 14.43 1.93 5.73
N SER A 126 14.53 0.61 5.59
CA SER A 126 15.80 -0.11 5.48
C SER A 126 16.46 0.07 4.11
N GLN A 127 15.77 0.68 3.15
CA GLN A 127 16.38 1.01 1.87
C GLN A 127 17.38 2.15 2.06
N PRO A 128 18.58 2.07 1.48
CA PRO A 128 19.56 3.15 1.54
C PRO A 128 19.03 4.33 0.71
N VAL A 129 18.19 5.15 1.33
CA VAL A 129 17.81 6.46 0.80
C VAL A 129 19.10 7.28 0.82
N LEU A 130 19.53 7.74 -0.34
CA LEU A 130 20.55 8.79 -0.46
C LEU A 130 19.99 10.02 0.27
N GLN A 131 20.27 10.12 1.57
CA GLN A 131 19.81 11.21 2.41
C GLN A 131 20.41 12.53 1.93
N VAL A 132 19.60 13.58 1.78
CA VAL A 132 19.58 14.71 2.72
C VAL A 132 18.21 15.41 2.63
N SER A 133 17.43 15.42 3.72
CA SER A 133 16.97 16.70 4.28
C SER A 133 16.52 16.56 5.75
N PRO A 134 16.91 17.49 6.63
CA PRO A 134 16.58 17.46 8.04
C PRO A 134 15.20 18.07 8.32
N LYS A 135 14.48 17.46 9.26
CA LYS A 135 13.67 18.05 10.35
C LYS A 135 12.94 19.37 10.05
N SER A 136 11.60 19.35 10.08
CA SER A 136 10.83 20.06 11.10
C SER A 136 9.31 19.85 10.93
N GLU A 137 8.72 19.44 12.04
CA GLU A 137 7.36 19.65 12.48
C GLU A 137 6.77 20.99 12.00
N ASN A 138 5.56 20.95 11.42
CA ASN A 138 4.51 21.91 11.79
C ASN A 138 3.12 21.31 11.55
N LEU A 139 2.41 21.08 12.65
CA LEU A 139 0.97 20.89 12.68
C LEU A 139 0.33 22.24 12.38
N ALA A 140 -0.42 22.35 11.28
CA ALA A 140 -1.39 23.43 11.13
C ALA A 140 -2.61 22.93 10.35
N ALA A 141 -3.72 22.84 11.07
CA ALA A 141 -5.06 22.84 10.52
C ALA A 141 -5.37 24.24 9.94
N ALA A 142 -5.91 24.29 8.72
CA ALA A 142 -6.64 25.42 8.11
C ALA A 142 -6.99 24.98 6.68
N SER A 143 -8.26 24.69 6.38
CA SER A 143 -9.28 25.63 5.84
C SER A 143 -9.01 26.06 4.40
N ALA A 144 -10.08 25.97 3.60
CA ALA A 144 -10.17 26.45 2.23
C ALA A 144 -9.68 27.89 2.09
N ASP A 145 -8.91 28.19 1.05
CA ASP A 145 -9.28 29.21 0.08
C ASP A 145 -8.42 29.17 -1.19
N ASN A 146 -9.06 29.58 -2.27
CA ASN A 146 -8.60 29.58 -3.65
C ASN A 146 -7.39 30.49 -3.88
N ILE A 147 -6.41 30.03 -4.66
CA ILE A 147 -5.66 30.93 -5.56
C ILE A 147 -5.29 30.20 -6.85
N ASP A 148 -5.77 30.79 -7.93
CA ASP A 148 -5.49 30.57 -9.34
C ASP A 148 -3.99 30.44 -9.66
N ALA A 149 -3.63 29.35 -10.34
CA ALA A 149 -2.42 29.27 -11.15
C ALA A 149 -2.53 28.04 -12.07
N LYS A 150 -2.90 28.30 -13.33
CA LYS A 150 -2.87 27.35 -14.44
C LYS A 150 -1.47 26.79 -14.68
N PRO A 151 -1.29 25.45 -14.68
CA PRO A 151 -0.26 24.80 -15.45
C PRO A 151 -0.92 23.99 -16.56
N GLU A 152 -0.68 24.44 -17.80
CA GLU A 152 -1.05 23.76 -19.02
C GLU A 152 -0.40 22.35 -19.03
N SER A 153 -1.20 21.33 -18.71
CA SER A 153 -0.80 19.93 -18.80
C SER A 153 -1.04 19.44 -20.22
N LYS A 154 0.00 18.90 -20.85
CA LYS A 154 -0.12 18.17 -22.12
C LYS A 154 -1.15 17.05 -21.93
N PRO A 155 -2.13 16.88 -22.85
CA PRO A 155 -3.14 15.86 -22.69
C PRO A 155 -2.50 14.48 -22.85
N ILE A 156 -2.30 13.80 -21.73
CA ILE A 156 -2.14 12.34 -21.76
C ILE A 156 -3.49 11.80 -22.22
N ASN A 157 -3.47 11.01 -23.29
CA ASN A 157 -4.66 10.46 -23.90
C ASN A 157 -5.47 9.66 -22.84
N ARG A 158 -6.68 10.13 -22.56
CA ARG A 158 -7.62 9.57 -21.57
C ARG A 158 -7.86 8.07 -21.78
N GLN A 159 -7.70 7.57 -23.00
CA GLN A 159 -7.94 6.16 -23.35
C GLN A 159 -6.83 5.23 -22.87
N GLU A 160 -5.57 5.67 -22.85
CA GLU A 160 -4.44 4.82 -22.41
C GLU A 160 -4.41 4.67 -20.89
N ALA A 161 -4.77 5.73 -20.16
CA ALA A 161 -4.91 5.68 -18.70
C ALA A 161 -6.05 4.75 -18.26
N SER A 162 -7.15 4.71 -19.01
CA SER A 162 -8.31 3.86 -18.68
C SER A 162 -8.01 2.37 -18.82
N LEU A 163 -7.24 1.97 -19.83
CA LEU A 163 -6.91 0.56 -20.07
C LEU A 163 -5.89 0.04 -19.06
N TYR A 164 -4.86 0.83 -18.75
CA TYR A 164 -3.90 0.50 -17.68
C TYR A 164 -4.61 0.37 -16.34
N PHE A 165 -5.55 1.27 -16.05
CA PHE A 165 -6.33 1.24 -14.82
C PHE A 165 -7.26 0.03 -14.73
N GLU A 166 -7.98 -0.33 -15.79
CA GLU A 166 -8.90 -1.47 -15.80
C GLU A 166 -8.17 -2.82 -15.65
N ILE A 167 -6.96 -2.94 -16.21
CA ILE A 167 -6.09 -4.11 -16.04
C ILE A 167 -5.63 -4.21 -14.58
N ILE A 168 -5.22 -3.10 -13.97
CA ILE A 168 -4.75 -3.06 -12.58
C ILE A 168 -5.90 -3.36 -11.61
N VAL A 169 -7.07 -2.73 -11.78
CA VAL A 169 -8.26 -2.99 -10.94
C VAL A 169 -8.70 -4.45 -11.04
N ARG A 170 -8.66 -5.07 -12.23
CA ARG A 170 -8.93 -6.51 -12.38
C ARG A 170 -7.89 -7.37 -11.65
N SER A 171 -6.62 -6.96 -11.59
CA SER A 171 -5.60 -7.70 -10.85
C SER A 171 -5.79 -7.62 -9.34
N CYS A 172 -6.27 -6.49 -8.81
CA CYS A 172 -6.51 -6.31 -7.37
C CYS A 172 -7.75 -7.07 -6.86
N VAL A 173 -8.74 -7.34 -7.72
CA VAL A 173 -10.00 -8.01 -7.34
C VAL A 173 -9.92 -9.55 -7.46
N ASN A 174 -8.88 -10.11 -8.10
CA ASN A 174 -8.76 -11.56 -8.35
C ASN A 174 -7.67 -12.26 -7.51
N GLN A 175 -7.23 -11.68 -6.40
CA GLN A 175 -6.27 -12.29 -5.46
C GLN A 175 -6.89 -12.42 -4.08
#